data_AF-A0A5H2XLN7-F1
#
_entry.id   AF-A0A5H2XLN7-F1
#
_cell.length_a   1.000
_cell.length_b   1.000
_cell.length_c   1.000
_cell.angle_alpha   90.00
_cell.angle_beta   90.00
_cell.angle_gamma   90.00
#
_symmetry.space_group_name_H-M   'P 1'
#
loop_
_entity.id
_entity.type
_entity.pdbx_description
1 polymer ?
#
loop_
_entity_poly.entity_id
_entity_poly.type
_entity_poly.pdbx_seq_one_letter_code
_entity_poly.pdbx_strand_id
1 'polypeptide(L)'
;MLEVETIALPRIKESNNNDSMTPRELFTKNHKELVKEGERWMKESATSCTVVGALIITIMFAAAFTVPGGNDEETGFPIFLHKNLFMAFIVSDAVSLFSSTTSVLMFLGILTSRYAEDDFLKSLPTKMIIGLSTLFISIATMMI
;
A
#
# COMPACT_ATOMS: atom_id res chain seq x y z
N MET A 1 0.65 5.36 -21.08
CA MET A 1 0.52 6.71 -21.68
C MET A 1 -0.31 6.75 -22.98
N LEU A 2 -1.20 5.77 -23.20
CA LEU A 2 -2.17 5.77 -24.31
C LEU A 2 -3.27 6.83 -24.14
N GLU A 3 -3.51 7.35 -22.94
CA GLU A 3 -4.63 8.27 -22.68
C GLU A 3 -4.54 9.59 -23.45
N VAL A 4 -3.36 10.23 -23.49
CA VAL A 4 -3.15 11.45 -24.29
C VAL A 4 -3.42 11.18 -25.77
N GLU A 5 -2.98 10.01 -26.23
CA GLU A 5 -3.19 9.48 -27.57
C GLU A 5 -4.64 9.06 -27.87
N THR A 6 -5.45 8.82 -26.84
CA THR A 6 -6.88 8.45 -26.95
C THR A 6 -7.77 9.69 -27.00
N ILE A 7 -7.33 10.78 -26.35
CA ILE A 7 -8.01 12.08 -26.35
C ILE A 7 -7.68 12.88 -27.62
N ALA A 8 -6.47 12.72 -28.16
CA ALA A 8 -6.06 13.36 -29.40
C ALA A 8 -6.82 12.82 -30.61
N LEU A 9 -7.27 13.72 -31.49
CA LEU A 9 -7.83 13.34 -32.80
C LEU A 9 -6.82 12.47 -33.57
N PRO A 10 -7.25 11.45 -34.33
CA PRO A 10 -6.35 10.56 -35.06
C PRO A 10 -5.37 11.30 -35.99
N ARG A 11 -5.80 12.44 -36.54
CA ARG A 11 -4.96 13.31 -37.39
C ARG A 11 -3.87 14.08 -36.63
N ILE A 12 -4.06 14.32 -35.34
CA ILE A 12 -3.16 15.11 -34.49
C ILE A 12 -2.13 14.21 -33.78
N LYS A 13 -2.41 12.90 -33.72
CA LYS A 13 -1.61 11.90 -33.02
C LYS A 13 -0.14 11.85 -33.47
N GLU A 14 0.08 12.04 -34.77
CA GLU A 14 1.41 12.12 -35.40
C GLU A 14 1.74 13.53 -35.91
N SER A 15 0.87 14.52 -35.66
CA SER A 15 1.14 15.89 -36.09
C SER A 15 2.15 16.52 -35.15
N ASN A 16 3.21 17.07 -35.72
CA ASN A 16 4.21 17.77 -34.94
C ASN A 16 3.79 19.21 -34.64
N ASN A 17 4.14 19.70 -33.45
CA ASN A 17 4.08 21.13 -33.15
C ASN A 17 5.21 21.90 -33.87
N ASN A 18 5.29 23.21 -33.64
CA ASN A 18 6.34 24.07 -34.21
C ASN A 18 7.77 23.65 -33.83
N ASP A 19 7.93 22.91 -32.74
CA ASP A 19 9.21 22.36 -32.26
C ASP A 19 9.47 20.93 -32.77
N SER A 20 8.72 20.47 -33.79
CA SER A 20 8.81 19.12 -34.36
C SER A 20 8.48 17.98 -33.38
N MET A 21 7.71 18.24 -32.31
CA MET A 21 7.33 17.25 -31.30
C MET A 21 5.89 16.77 -31.50
N THR A 22 5.68 15.46 -31.37
CA THR A 22 4.35 14.86 -31.27
C THR A 22 3.66 15.26 -29.95
N PRO A 23 2.32 15.16 -29.84
CA PRO A 23 1.62 15.43 -28.58
C PRO A 23 2.11 14.59 -27.40
N ARG A 24 2.54 13.35 -27.67
CA ARG A 24 3.12 12.44 -26.67
C ARG A 24 4.46 12.95 -26.15
N GLU A 25 5.38 13.30 -27.05
CA GLU A 25 6.71 13.82 -26.68
C GLU A 25 6.60 15.13 -25.90
N LEU A 26 5.69 16.02 -26.33
CA LEU A 26 5.43 17.28 -25.65
C LEU A 26 4.88 17.03 -24.23
N PHE A 27 3.95 16.08 -24.07
CA PHE A 27 3.41 15.72 -22.76
C PHE A 27 4.50 15.16 -21.83
N THR A 28 5.29 14.18 -22.30
CA THR A 28 6.41 13.61 -21.54
C THR A 28 7.42 14.68 -21.13
N LYS A 29 7.78 15.59 -22.04
CA LYS A 29 8.72 16.69 -21.75
C LYS A 29 8.18 17.61 -20.67
N ASN A 30 6.91 18.01 -20.76
CA ASN A 30 6.29 18.95 -19.82
C ASN A 30 6.03 18.33 -18.44
N HIS A 31 5.79 17.02 -18.35
CA HIS A 31 5.47 16.33 -17.08
C HIS A 31 6.67 15.59 -16.46
N LYS A 32 7.86 15.70 -17.05
CA LYS A 32 9.07 14.98 -16.58
C LYS A 32 9.39 15.24 -15.11
N GLU A 33 9.31 16.49 -14.65
CA GLU A 33 9.59 16.82 -13.26
C GLU A 33 8.48 16.32 -12.32
N LEU A 34 7.21 16.39 -12.73
CA LEU A 34 6.09 15.85 -11.96
C LEU A 34 6.20 14.33 -11.76
N VAL A 35 6.65 13.58 -12.77
CA VAL A 35 6.90 12.13 -12.65
C VAL A 35 8.00 11.84 -11.62
N LYS A 36 9.10 12.60 -11.64
CA LYS A 36 10.18 12.45 -10.64
C LYS A 36 9.72 12.81 -9.23
N GLU A 37 8.97 13.89 -9.08
CA GLU A 37 8.42 14.30 -7.78
C GLU A 37 7.44 13.28 -7.24
N GLY A 38 6.56 12.75 -8.10
CA GLY A 38 5.66 11.66 -7.75
C GLY A 38 6.41 10.38 -7.37
N GLU A 39 7.46 10.00 -8.12
CA GLU A 39 8.30 8.85 -7.77
C GLU A 39 8.92 9.01 -6.38
N ARG A 40 9.51 10.18 -6.11
CA ARG A 40 10.09 10.51 -4.80
C ARG A 40 9.04 10.40 -3.71
N TRP A 41 7.89 11.05 -3.89
CA TRP A 41 6.81 11.05 -2.92
C TRP A 41 6.27 9.64 -2.63
N MET A 42 6.13 8.80 -3.67
CA MET A 42 5.71 7.41 -3.51
C MET A 42 6.74 6.59 -2.74
N LYS A 43 8.04 6.74 -3.03
CA LYS A 43 9.12 6.03 -2.31
C LYS A 43 9.21 6.45 -0.84
N GLU A 44 9.16 7.75 -0.57
CA GLU A 44 9.16 8.29 0.79
C GLU A 44 7.95 7.77 1.57
N SER A 45 6.74 7.89 1.02
CA SER A 45 5.51 7.39 1.65
C SER A 45 5.55 5.88 1.87
N ALA A 46 5.96 5.10 0.86
CA ALA A 46 6.07 3.66 0.98
C ALA A 46 7.07 3.24 2.06
N THR A 47 8.20 3.95 2.18
CA THR A 47 9.19 3.70 3.23
C THR A 47 8.59 3.98 4.61
N SER A 48 7.99 5.16 4.82
CA SER A 48 7.38 5.52 6.11
C SER A 48 6.26 4.54 6.49
N CYS A 49 5.36 4.21 5.56
CA CYS A 49 4.26 3.27 5.83
C CYS A 49 4.75 1.84 6.05
N THR A 50 5.85 1.41 5.41
CA THR A 50 6.48 0.10 5.69
C THR A 50 6.97 0.04 7.13
N VAL A 51 7.60 1.11 7.64
CA VAL A 51 8.05 1.18 9.04
C VAL A 51 6.85 1.08 9.99
N VAL A 52 5.80 1.87 9.75
CA VAL A 52 4.56 1.80 10.55
C VAL A 52 3.95 0.40 10.52
N GLY A 53 3.85 -0.22 9.34
CA GLY A 53 3.33 -1.57 9.19
C GLY A 53 4.15 -2.62 9.95
N ALA A 54 5.48 -2.57 9.83
CA ALA A 54 6.38 -3.47 10.56
C ALA A 54 6.25 -3.33 12.09
N LEU A 55 6.07 -2.09 12.58
CA LEU A 55 5.79 -1.84 14.00
C LEU A 55 4.47 -2.48 14.43
N ILE A 56 3.39 -2.30 13.66
CA ILE A 56 2.10 -2.94 13.97
C ILE A 56 2.23 -4.46 13.98
N ILE A 57 2.92 -5.05 13.00
CA ILE A 57 3.16 -6.50 12.95
C ILE A 57 3.84 -6.97 14.24
N THR A 58 4.86 -6.25 14.69
CA THR A 58 5.61 -6.60 15.90
C THR A 58 4.73 -6.49 17.16
N ILE A 59 3.95 -5.42 17.28
CA ILE A 59 3.09 -5.16 18.44
C ILE A 59 1.97 -6.21 18.53
N MET A 60 1.27 -6.48 17.43
CA MET A 60 0.17 -7.45 17.39
C MET A 60 0.69 -8.87 17.59
N PHE A 61 1.84 -9.23 17.00
CA PHE A 61 2.45 -10.53 17.25
C PHE A 61 2.76 -10.73 18.73
N ALA A 62 3.28 -9.72 19.43
CA ALA A 62 3.46 -9.79 20.88
C ALA A 62 2.12 -9.91 21.62
N ALA A 63 1.12 -9.10 21.23
CA ALA A 63 -0.20 -9.06 21.85
C ALA A 63 -0.93 -10.41 21.77
N ALA A 64 -0.75 -11.17 20.69
CA ALA A 64 -1.28 -12.52 20.53
C ALA A 64 -0.79 -13.53 21.59
N PHE A 65 0.41 -13.32 22.16
CA PHE A 65 1.00 -14.20 23.17
C PHE A 65 0.98 -13.61 24.59
N THR A 66 0.78 -12.31 24.74
CA THR A 66 0.74 -11.63 26.06
C THR A 66 -0.69 -11.32 26.51
N VAL A 67 -1.64 -12.19 26.18
CA VAL A 67 -3.07 -11.92 26.44
C VAL A 67 -3.38 -11.98 27.95
N PRO A 68 -4.07 -10.97 28.51
CA PRO A 68 -4.40 -10.94 29.93
C PRO A 68 -5.32 -12.11 30.30
N GLY A 69 -4.93 -12.86 31.32
CA GLY A 69 -5.65 -14.06 31.80
C GLY A 69 -4.80 -15.32 31.81
N GLY A 70 -3.74 -15.40 31.00
CA GLY A 70 -2.90 -16.59 30.91
C GLY A 70 -3.63 -17.79 30.30
N ASN A 71 -2.97 -18.95 30.36
CA ASN A 71 -3.52 -20.22 29.91
C ASN A 71 -3.96 -21.05 31.12
N ASP A 72 -5.01 -21.82 30.93
CA ASP A 72 -5.47 -22.84 31.85
C ASP A 72 -4.38 -23.92 32.00
N GLU A 73 -4.00 -24.25 33.24
CA GLU A 73 -2.87 -25.14 33.53
C GLU A 73 -3.12 -26.61 33.16
N GLU A 74 -4.38 -27.05 33.06
CA GLU A 74 -4.72 -28.41 32.65
C GLU A 74 -4.84 -28.56 31.13
N THR A 75 -5.41 -27.57 30.45
CA THR A 75 -5.74 -27.66 29.02
C THR A 75 -4.81 -26.89 28.10
N GLY A 76 -4.07 -25.91 28.65
CA GLY A 76 -3.21 -25.01 27.88
C GLY A 76 -3.96 -23.94 27.07
N PHE A 77 -5.30 -23.90 27.14
CA PHE A 77 -6.10 -22.89 26.44
C PHE A 77 -6.17 -21.57 27.22
N PRO A 78 -6.25 -20.42 26.54
CA PRO A 78 -6.49 -19.14 27.19
C PRO A 78 -7.72 -19.16 28.11
N ILE A 79 -7.57 -18.70 29.35
CA ILE A 79 -8.64 -18.77 30.38
C ILE A 79 -9.91 -18.02 29.94
N PHE A 80 -9.77 -17.00 29.09
CA PHE A 80 -10.90 -16.22 28.57
C PHE A 80 -11.41 -16.64 27.19
N LEU A 81 -10.99 -17.80 26.65
CA LEU A 81 -11.32 -18.21 25.28
C LEU A 81 -12.82 -18.26 24.98
N HIS A 82 -13.66 -18.54 25.99
CA HIS A 82 -15.12 -18.53 25.86
C HIS A 82 -15.81 -17.17 26.07
N LYS A 83 -15.07 -16.11 26.39
CA LYS A 83 -15.63 -14.75 26.44
C LYS A 83 -15.64 -14.14 25.05
N ASN A 84 -16.81 -13.65 24.62
CA ASN A 84 -16.97 -12.98 23.32
C ASN A 84 -15.92 -11.87 23.08
N LEU A 85 -15.50 -11.15 24.12
CA LEU A 85 -14.48 -10.11 24.04
C LEU A 85 -13.09 -10.66 23.69
N PHE A 86 -12.70 -11.81 24.23
CA PHE A 86 -11.42 -12.44 23.92
C PHE A 86 -11.39 -12.97 22.48
N MET A 87 -12.49 -13.57 22.02
CA MET A 87 -12.61 -14.03 20.63
C MET A 87 -12.53 -12.85 19.66
N ALA A 88 -13.21 -11.73 19.96
CA ALA A 88 -13.13 -10.52 19.16
C ALA A 88 -11.70 -9.96 19.11
N PHE A 89 -11.00 -9.94 20.24
CA PHE A 89 -9.59 -9.52 20.31
C PHE A 89 -8.69 -10.38 19.43
N ILE A 90 -8.74 -11.72 19.55
CA ILE A 90 -7.90 -12.62 18.75
C ILE A 90 -8.19 -12.48 17.25
N VAL A 91 -9.47 -12.36 16.86
CA VAL A 91 -9.84 -12.14 15.46
C VAL A 91 -9.31 -10.78 14.97
N SER A 92 -9.44 -9.72 15.78
CA SER A 92 -8.97 -8.39 15.42
C SER A 92 -7.45 -8.33 15.29
N ASP A 93 -6.72 -8.97 16.21
CA ASP A 93 -5.27 -9.10 16.18
C ASP A 93 -4.80 -9.80 14.89
N ALA A 94 -5.43 -10.92 14.55
CA ALA A 94 -5.15 -11.65 13.31
C ALA A 94 -5.43 -10.79 12.06
N VAL A 95 -6.57 -10.09 12.00
CA VAL A 95 -6.88 -9.20 10.87
C VAL A 95 -5.85 -8.07 10.78
N SER A 96 -5.46 -7.49 11.91
CA SER A 96 -4.43 -6.44 11.95
C SER A 96 -3.09 -6.95 11.41
N LEU A 97 -2.65 -8.14 11.84
CA LEU A 97 -1.43 -8.78 11.38
C LEU A 97 -1.41 -9.03 9.87
N PHE A 98 -2.44 -9.69 9.35
CA PHE A 98 -2.53 -10.02 7.93
C PHE A 98 -2.65 -8.76 7.06
N SER A 99 -3.44 -7.79 7.50
CA SER A 99 -3.64 -6.55 6.77
C SER A 99 -2.38 -5.68 6.77
N SER A 100 -1.67 -5.58 7.90
CA SER A 100 -0.38 -4.88 7.98
C SER A 100 0.70 -5.54 7.14
N THR A 101 0.80 -6.87 7.19
CA THR A 101 1.75 -7.64 6.37
C THR A 101 1.48 -7.43 4.88
N THR A 102 0.21 -7.45 4.48
CA THR A 102 -0.18 -7.17 3.08
C THR A 102 0.20 -5.75 2.66
N SER A 103 -0.03 -4.77 3.52
CA SER A 103 0.40 -3.37 3.33
C SER A 103 1.92 -3.28 3.12
N VAL A 104 2.71 -3.91 3.99
CA VAL A 104 4.18 -3.93 3.89
C VAL A 104 4.64 -4.55 2.57
N LEU A 105 4.05 -5.66 2.14
CA LEU A 105 4.38 -6.28 0.85
C LEU A 105 4.05 -5.37 -0.34
N MET A 106 2.94 -4.64 -0.30
CA MET A 106 2.56 -3.68 -1.33
C MET A 106 3.54 -2.49 -1.39
N PHE A 107 3.92 -1.94 -0.24
CA PHE A 107 4.91 -0.85 -0.17
C PHE A 107 6.30 -1.30 -0.57
N LEU A 108 6.73 -2.51 -0.19
CA LEU A 108 7.96 -3.11 -0.70
C LEU A 108 7.89 -3.29 -2.23
N GLY A 109 6.72 -3.68 -2.75
CA GLY A 109 6.45 -3.78 -4.18
C GLY A 109 6.47 -2.44 -4.92
N ILE A 110 6.30 -1.31 -4.22
CA ILE A 110 6.48 0.05 -4.75
C ILE A 110 7.98 0.38 -4.77
N LEU A 111 8.68 0.16 -3.66
CA LEU A 111 10.12 0.44 -3.52
C LEU A 111 10.98 -0.34 -4.51
N THR A 112 10.56 -1.57 -4.85
CA THR A 112 11.25 -2.46 -5.79
C THR A 112 10.75 -2.34 -7.24
N SER A 113 9.66 -1.59 -7.49
CA SER A 113 9.11 -1.43 -8.84
C SER A 113 10.05 -0.66 -9.75
N ARG A 114 10.06 -1.00 -11.04
CA ARG A 114 10.66 -0.15 -12.05
C ARG A 114 9.70 1.01 -12.33
N TYR A 115 10.14 2.25 -12.12
CA TYR A 115 9.34 3.46 -12.32
C TYR A 115 9.27 3.86 -13.80
N ALA A 116 8.90 2.91 -14.67
CA ALA A 116 8.63 3.20 -16.07
C ALA A 116 7.29 3.95 -16.22
N GLU A 117 7.15 4.80 -17.24
CA GLU A 117 5.96 5.66 -17.41
C GLU A 117 4.63 4.89 -17.43
N ASP A 118 4.58 3.68 -18.01
CA ASP A 118 3.36 2.86 -18.02
C ASP A 118 3.06 2.22 -16.65
N ASP A 119 4.09 1.86 -15.88
CA ASP A 119 3.94 1.37 -14.51
C ASP A 119 3.46 2.48 -13.57
N PHE A 120 3.92 3.71 -13.81
CA PHE A 120 3.56 4.90 -13.05
C PHE A 120 2.07 5.27 -13.13
N LEU A 121 1.41 4.91 -14.23
CA LEU A 121 0.01 5.29 -14.46
C LEU A 121 -1.00 4.32 -13.86
N LYS A 122 -0.67 3.04 -13.74
CA LYS A 122 -1.61 2.00 -13.27
C LYS A 122 -1.07 1.16 -12.14
N SER A 123 0.08 0.51 -12.32
CA SER A 123 0.55 -0.51 -11.37
C SER A 123 0.97 0.13 -10.04
N LEU A 124 1.71 1.24 -10.09
CA LEU A 124 2.19 1.98 -8.93
C LEU A 124 1.04 2.59 -8.11
N PRO A 125 0.11 3.39 -8.68
CA PRO A 125 -1.02 3.93 -7.93
C PRO A 125 -1.91 2.85 -7.32
N THR A 126 -2.14 1.74 -8.03
CA THR A 126 -2.95 0.63 -7.52
C THR A 126 -2.30 -0.04 -6.30
N LYS A 127 -1.00 -0.34 -6.36
CA LYS A 127 -0.25 -0.85 -5.21
C LYS A 127 -0.34 0.11 -4.01
N MET A 128 -0.29 1.42 -4.28
CA MET A 128 -0.35 2.43 -3.23
C MET A 128 -1.71 2.49 -2.55
N ILE A 129 -2.80 2.46 -3.32
CA ILE A 129 -4.17 2.42 -2.80
C ILE A 129 -4.39 1.17 -1.96
N ILE A 130 -3.98 -0.01 -2.47
CA ILE A 130 -4.13 -1.27 -1.75
C ILE A 130 -3.32 -1.22 -0.45
N GLY A 131 -2.05 -0.80 -0.50
CA GLY A 131 -1.19 -0.71 0.68
C GLY A 131 -1.72 0.23 1.76
N LEU A 132 -2.21 1.42 1.38
CA LEU A 132 -2.80 2.37 2.33
C LEU A 132 -4.12 1.85 2.90
N SER A 133 -4.96 1.22 2.09
CA SER A 133 -6.26 0.69 2.53
C SER A 133 -6.07 -0.44 3.55
N THR A 134 -5.16 -1.38 3.29
CA THR A 134 -4.87 -2.47 4.23
C THR A 134 -4.17 -1.96 5.49
N LEU A 135 -3.30 -0.95 5.38
CA LEU A 135 -2.70 -0.32 6.57
C LEU A 135 -3.76 0.35 7.45
N PHE A 136 -4.72 1.06 6.85
CA PHE A 136 -5.81 1.69 7.58
C PHE A 136 -6.70 0.66 8.29
N ILE A 137 -7.05 -0.43 7.62
CA ILE A 137 -7.78 -1.55 8.24
C ILE A 137 -7.01 -2.09 9.44
N SER A 138 -5.69 -2.30 9.30
CA SER A 138 -4.85 -2.79 10.40
C SER A 138 -4.86 -1.86 11.60
N ILE A 139 -4.71 -0.55 11.39
CA ILE A 139 -4.78 0.45 12.47
C ILE A 139 -6.16 0.41 13.15
N ALA A 140 -7.24 0.34 12.38
CA ALA A 140 -8.59 0.28 12.93
C ALA A 140 -8.81 -0.99 13.78
N THR A 141 -8.36 -2.15 13.30
CA THR A 141 -8.46 -3.41 14.05
C THR A 141 -7.54 -3.47 15.27
N MET A 142 -6.37 -2.84 15.20
CA MET A 142 -5.47 -2.72 16.34
C MET A 142 -6.10 -1.93 17.51
N MET A 143 -7.06 -1.05 17.24
CA MET A 143 -7.76 -0.27 18.26
C MET A 143 -8.93 -1.01 18.95
N ILE A 144 -9.29 -2.21 18.48
CA ILE A 144 -10.35 -3.06 19.05
C ILE A 144 -9.74 -3.97 20.12
#